data_AF-A0A9D0X8U2-F1
#
_entry.id   AF-A0A9D0X8U2-F1
#
_cell.length_a   1.000
_cell.length_b   1.000
_cell.length_c   1.000
_cell.angle_alpha   90.00
_cell.angle_beta   90.00
_cell.angle_gamma   90.00
#
_symmetry.space_group_name_H-M   'P 1'
#
loop_
_entity.id
_entity.type
_entity.pdbx_description
1 polymer ?
#
loop_
_entity_poly.entity_id
_entity_poly.type
_entity_poly.pdbx_seq_one_letter_code
_entity_poly.pdbx_strand_id
1 'polypeptide(L)' 'MYQPDRSHPHTIRGITTLPPSARNMRIGLFGGSFNPPHPGHQLVSRQALKRLGLDAVWWLVTPGNPLKDHSELAP' A
#
# COMPACT_ATOMS: atom_id res chain seq x y z
N MET A 1 -3.64 -29.45 -5.61
CA MET A 1 -4.67 -28.41 -5.81
C MET A 1 -4.89 -27.71 -4.48
N TYR A 2 -4.18 -26.62 -4.21
CA TYR A 2 -4.30 -25.86 -2.95
C TYR A 2 -5.36 -24.78 -3.16
N GLN A 3 -6.46 -24.83 -2.40
CA GLN A 3 -7.43 -23.74 -2.34
C GLN A 3 -7.03 -22.84 -1.15
N PRO A 4 -6.49 -21.63 -1.37
CA PRO A 4 -6.32 -20.69 -0.28
C PRO A 4 -7.71 -20.39 0.29
N ASP A 5 -7.88 -20.73 1.57
CA ASP A 5 -8.96 -20.23 2.39
C ASP A 5 -9.04 -18.69 2.24
N ARG A 6 -10.15 -18.22 1.64
CA ARG A 6 -10.46 -16.78 1.46
C ARG A 6 -11.21 -16.19 2.66
N SER A 7 -11.51 -16.98 3.68
CA SER A 7 -12.42 -16.65 4.78
C SER A 7 -11.74 -16.07 6.02
N HIS A 8 -10.40 -16.14 6.12
CA HIS A 8 -9.69 -15.57 7.26
C HIS A 8 -8.66 -14.53 6.82
N PRO A 9 -8.85 -13.23 7.13
CA PRO A 9 -7.79 -12.27 6.95
C PRO A 9 -6.61 -12.68 7.83
N HIS A 10 -5.43 -12.82 7.22
CA HIS A 10 -4.21 -13.09 7.97
C HIS A 10 -3.94 -11.89 8.91
N THR A 11 -4.15 -12.08 10.20
CA THR A 11 -3.87 -11.04 11.22
C THR A 11 -2.45 -11.21 11.74
N ILE A 12 -1.66 -10.13 11.69
CA ILE A 12 -0.41 -10.08 12.45
C ILE A 12 -0.78 -9.56 13.84
N ARG A 13 -0.73 -10.46 14.84
CA ARG A 13 -1.06 -10.10 16.23
C ARG A 13 -0.25 -8.87 16.66
N GLY A 14 -0.97 -7.83 17.11
CA GLY A 14 -0.38 -6.60 17.64
C GLY A 14 0.01 -5.54 16.61
N ILE A 15 -0.22 -5.76 15.31
CA ILE A 15 0.15 -4.78 14.27
C ILE A 15 -1.07 -4.38 13.43
N THR A 16 -1.61 -5.27 12.59
CA THR A 16 -2.79 -4.99 11.76
C THR A 16 -3.33 -6.25 11.09
N THR A 17 -4.54 -6.13 10.55
CA THR A 17 -5.14 -7.06 9.61
C THR A 17 -4.47 -6.90 8.25
N LEU A 18 -3.98 -7.98 7.65
CA LEU A 18 -3.42 -7.86 6.29
C LEU A 18 -4.50 -7.42 5.31
N PRO A 19 -4.19 -6.50 4.38
CA PRO A 19 -5.08 -6.19 3.27
C PRO A 19 -5.34 -7.44 2.43
N PRO A 20 -6.38 -7.42 1.56
CA PRO A 20 -6.70 -8.52 0.68
C PRO A 20 -5.44 -9.08 -0.01
N SER A 21 -5.14 -10.34 0.31
CA SER A 21 -3.99 -11.09 -0.19
C SER A 21 -4.35 -12.57 -0.28
N ALA A 22 -3.77 -13.25 -1.26
CA ALA A 22 -3.90 -14.69 -1.44
C ALA A 22 -2.60 -15.28 -1.95
N ARG A 23 -2.44 -16.60 -1.81
CA ARG A 23 -1.29 -17.32 -2.37
C ARG A 23 -1.14 -17.00 -3.87
N ASN A 24 0.09 -16.72 -4.28
CA ASN A 24 0.48 -16.38 -5.65
C ASN A 24 -0.04 -15.02 -6.18
N MET A 25 -0.68 -14.18 -5.36
CA MET A 25 -0.97 -12.80 -5.77
C MET A 25 0.34 -12.00 -5.87
N ARG A 26 0.50 -11.28 -6.97
CA ARG A 26 1.59 -10.33 -7.20
C ARG A 26 1.17 -8.98 -6.63
N ILE A 27 1.71 -8.64 -5.46
CA ILE A 27 1.37 -7.42 -4.74
C ILE A 27 2.54 -6.44 -4.81
N GLY A 28 2.29 -5.24 -5.32
CA GLY A 28 3.26 -4.14 -5.28
C GLY A 28 3.14 -3.36 -3.98
N LEU A 29 4.27 -3.00 -3.37
CA LEU A 29 4.31 -2.13 -2.20
C LEU A 29 4.70 -0.71 -2.64
N PHE A 30 3.83 0.26 -2.39
CA PHE A 30 4.05 1.65 -2.79
C PHE A 30 4.12 2.54 -1.55
N GLY A 31 5.34 2.85 -1.11
CA GLY A 31 5.59 3.68 0.06
C GLY A 31 5.65 5.18 -0.28
N GLY A 32 5.16 6.00 0.65
CA GLY A 32 5.20 7.46 0.53
C GLY A 32 4.46 8.15 1.67
N SER A 33 4.71 9.45 1.84
CA SER A 33 3.93 10.26 2.79
C SER A 33 2.51 10.52 2.29
N PHE A 34 2.33 10.57 0.97
CA PHE A 34 1.06 10.84 0.29
C PHE A 34 0.30 12.03 0.90
N ASN A 35 1.02 13.11 1.25
CA ASN A 35 0.46 14.28 1.93
C ASN A 35 0.54 15.54 1.02
N PRO A 36 -0.49 15.85 0.22
CA PRO A 36 -1.72 15.09 -0.01
C PRO A 36 -1.58 14.01 -1.12
N PRO A 37 -2.49 13.03 -1.17
CA PRO A 37 -2.58 12.14 -2.31
C PRO A 37 -3.05 12.95 -3.54
N HIS A 38 -2.45 12.73 -4.70
CA HIS A 38 -2.81 13.44 -5.93
C HIS A 38 -2.80 12.49 -7.14
N PRO A 39 -3.28 12.92 -8.33
CA PRO A 39 -3.42 12.05 -9.51
C PRO A 39 -2.14 11.36 -9.97
N GLY A 40 -0.97 11.90 -9.65
CA GLY A 40 0.33 11.28 -9.92
C GLY A 40 0.50 9.94 -9.21
N HIS A 41 0.13 9.85 -7.93
CA HIS A 41 0.17 8.59 -7.17
C HIS A 41 -0.79 7.54 -7.75
N GLN A 42 -1.97 7.98 -8.21
CA GLN A 42 -2.93 7.10 -8.88
C GLN A 42 -2.38 6.59 -10.21
N LEU A 43 -1.75 7.46 -11.00
CA LEU A 43 -1.14 7.09 -12.28
C LEU A 43 -0.04 6.04 -12.07
N VAL A 44 0.87 6.27 -11.11
CA VAL A 44 1.93 5.30 -10.77
C VAL A 44 1.32 3.95 -10.39
N SER A 45 0.31 3.94 -9.52
CA SER A 45 -0.36 2.70 -9.10
C SER A 45 -1.00 1.95 -10.28
N ARG A 46 -1.70 2.66 -11.16
CA ARG A 46 -2.32 2.05 -12.37
C ARG A 46 -1.28 1.50 -13.34
N GLN A 47 -0.18 2.21 -13.51
CA GLN A 47 0.89 1.74 -14.39
C GLN A 47 1.64 0.55 -13.79
N ALA A 48 1.86 0.52 -12.47
CA ALA A 48 2.44 -0.63 -11.80
C ALA A 48 1.56 -1.89 -11.95
N LEU A 49 0.25 -1.75 -11.71
CA LEU A 49 -0.73 -2.83 -11.95
C LEU A 49 -0.60 -3.40 -13.36
N LYS A 50 -0.64 -2.54 -14.38
CA LYS A 50 -0.61 -2.97 -15.79
C LYS A 50 0.75 -3.52 -16.23
N ARG A 51 1.83 -2.79 -15.97
CA ARG A 51 3.15 -3.09 -16.54
C ARG A 51 3.86 -4.23 -15.83
N LEU A 52 3.61 -4.40 -14.54
CA LEU A 52 4.24 -5.44 -13.74
C LEU A 52 3.33 -6.65 -13.54
N GLY A 53 2.12 -6.64 -14.12
CA GLY A 53 1.12 -7.70 -13.96
C GLY A 53 0.80 -7.95 -12.49
N LEU A 54 0.52 -6.88 -11.73
CA LEU A 54 0.18 -6.99 -10.31
C LEU A 54 -1.32 -7.19 -10.15
N ASP A 55 -1.69 -8.01 -9.18
CA ASP A 55 -3.08 -8.19 -8.76
C ASP A 55 -3.53 -7.07 -7.81
N ALA A 56 -2.59 -6.47 -7.07
CA ALA A 56 -2.87 -5.36 -6.16
C ALA A 56 -1.64 -4.45 -5.96
N VAL A 57 -1.91 -3.21 -5.52
CA VAL A 57 -0.89 -2.29 -5.00
C VAL A 57 -1.30 -1.87 -3.60
N TRP A 58 -0.43 -2.09 -2.63
CA TRP A 58 -0.62 -1.66 -1.25
C TRP A 58 0.10 -0.34 -1.02
N TRP A 59 -0.65 0.67 -0.58
CA TRP A 59 -0.10 1.97 -0.23
C TRP A 59 0.40 1.92 1.21
N LEU A 60 1.71 2.07 1.38
CA LEU A 60 2.35 2.11 2.69
C LEU A 60 2.52 3.59 3.06
N VAL A 61 1.49 4.14 3.71
CA VAL A 61 1.46 5.55 4.11
C VAL A 61 2.36 5.74 5.31
N THR A 62 3.36 6.61 5.19
CA THR A 62 4.14 7.08 6.33
C THR A 62 3.58 8.43 6.80
N PRO A 63 3.42 8.67 8.12
CA PRO A 63 2.87 9.93 8.64
C PRO A 63 3.76 11.16 8.40
N GLY A 64 4.83 11.06 7.60
CA GLY A 64 5.88 12.06 7.46
C GLY A 64 7.13 11.69 8.26
N ASN A 65 8.25 12.37 8.00
CA ASN A 65 9.46 12.23 8.80
C ASN A 65 9.26 12.93 10.15
N PRO A 66 9.35 12.22 11.30
CA PRO A 66 9.26 12.86 12.62
C PRO A 66 10.32 13.93 12.90
N LEU A 67 11.39 13.97 12.09
CA LEU A 67 12.47 14.96 12.18
C LEU A 67 12.22 16.24 11.36
N LYS A 68 11.07 16.37 10.67
CA LYS A 68 10.72 17.60 9.95
C LYS A 68 9.68 18.39 10.74
N ASP A 69 10.03 19.61 11.09
CA ASP A 69 9.14 20.54 11.78
C ASP A 69 7.99 20.94 10.84
N HIS A 70 6.76 20.65 11.25
CA HIS A 70 5.57 20.95 10.46
C HIS A 70 5.24 22.45 10.46
N SER A 71 5.98 23.28 11.21
CA SER A 71 5.84 24.74 11.26
C SER A 71 6.41 25.48 10.05
N GLU A 72 7.18 24.82 9.17
CA GLU A 72 7.78 25.44 7.97
C GLU A 72 7.03 25.13 6.66
N LEU A 73 5.86 24.49 6.72
CA LEU A 73 5.03 24.33 5.53
C LEU A 73 4.27 25.63 5.24
N ALA A 74 4.49 26.18 4.04
CA ALA A 74 3.68 27.28 3.51
C ALA A 74 2.19 26.88 3.50
N PRO A 75 1.27 27.83 3.75
CA PRO A 75 -0.15 27.58 4.02
C PRO A 75 -0.88 26.84 2.90
#